data_AF-A0A935A5Q1-F1
#
_entry.id   AF-A0A935A5Q1-F1
#
_cell.length_a   1.000
_cell.length_b   1.000
_cell.length_c   1.000
_cell.angle_alpha   90.00
_cell.angle_beta   90.00
_cell.angle_gamma   90.00
#
_symmetry.space_group_name_H-M   'P 1'
#
loop_
_entity.id
_entity.type
_entity.pdbx_description
1 polymer ?
#
loop_
_entity_poly.entity_id
_entity_poly.type
_entity_poly.pdbx_seq_one_letter_code
_entity_poly.pdbx_strand_id
1 'polypeptide(L)'
;MNAGENEPNADSTTREITEYRFARDNAETKFLDWRILPEDIAVLPELTLGGVQMDLTQALVRDAEAGWRGQPPGALRDKLDAFLNETNPGVLHTRFEDLLFAWTGAQALPEGTYTNQLDARHAQVLEQAYGRSFQNPNAEQATAWQLTYEQLSDGLYASLLAQTHRASFYQAIAWNHSDVTGKAFGNQEMVGSINIERPCAANDSLWRKAS
;
A
#
# COMPACT_ATOMS: atom_id res chain seq x y z
N MET A 1 -33.67 -10.11 73.96
CA MET A 1 -32.57 -9.20 73.58
C MET A 1 -32.18 -9.60 72.17
N ASN A 2 -32.41 -8.69 71.21
CA ASN A 2 -32.44 -8.96 69.77
C ASN A 2 -31.06 -9.28 69.20
N ALA A 3 -31.00 -10.31 68.36
CA ALA A 3 -29.92 -10.52 67.41
C ALA A 3 -30.00 -9.41 66.35
N GLY A 4 -28.96 -8.57 66.29
CA GLY A 4 -28.83 -7.57 65.23
C GLY A 4 -28.33 -8.24 63.97
N GLU A 5 -29.21 -8.42 63.00
CA GLU A 5 -28.86 -8.74 61.61
C GLU A 5 -28.10 -7.54 61.03
N ASN A 6 -26.82 -7.74 60.71
CA ASN A 6 -26.06 -6.81 59.88
C ASN A 6 -26.39 -7.11 58.42
N GLU A 7 -27.39 -6.43 57.86
CA GLU A 7 -27.54 -6.37 56.41
C GLU A 7 -26.32 -5.64 55.82
N PRO A 8 -25.66 -6.18 54.76
CA PRO A 8 -24.65 -5.42 54.05
C PRO A 8 -25.35 -4.27 53.32
N ASN A 9 -25.07 -3.03 53.73
CA ASN A 9 -25.49 -1.84 52.99
C ASN A 9 -25.03 -1.99 51.53
N ALA A 10 -25.99 -2.18 50.63
CA ALA A 10 -25.76 -2.13 49.21
C ALA A 10 -25.52 -0.66 48.82
N ASP A 11 -24.29 -0.19 49.04
CA ASP A 11 -23.82 1.09 48.52
C ASP A 11 -23.82 0.99 46.99
N SER A 12 -24.94 1.42 46.38
CA SER A 12 -25.08 1.60 44.95
C SER A 12 -24.32 2.86 44.52
N THR A 13 -23.01 2.89 44.76
CA THR A 13 -22.13 3.91 44.19
C THR A 13 -22.08 3.75 42.67
N THR A 14 -22.89 4.52 41.97
CA THR A 14 -22.77 4.73 40.52
C THR A 14 -21.43 5.42 40.27
N ARG A 15 -20.55 4.76 39.51
CA ARG A 15 -19.28 5.34 39.05
C ARG A 15 -19.47 5.87 37.64
N GLU A 16 -19.06 7.11 37.41
CA GLU A 16 -19.02 7.70 36.07
C GLU A 16 -17.89 7.06 35.28
N ILE A 17 -18.20 6.56 34.07
CA ILE A 17 -17.20 5.96 33.21
C ILE A 17 -16.68 7.03 32.27
N THR A 18 -15.44 7.45 32.50
CA THR A 18 -14.82 8.58 31.80
C THR A 18 -14.39 8.24 30.37
N GLU A 19 -13.96 7.00 30.12
CA GLU A 19 -13.66 6.54 28.75
C GLU A 19 -13.98 5.06 28.56
N TYR A 20 -14.42 4.74 27.34
CA TYR A 20 -14.48 3.39 26.81
C TYR A 20 -13.62 3.34 25.55
N ARG A 21 -12.60 2.46 25.55
CA ARG A 21 -11.73 2.26 24.39
C ARG A 21 -12.06 0.94 23.73
N PHE A 22 -12.78 1.01 22.62
CA PHE A 22 -12.99 -0.14 21.75
C PHE A 22 -11.82 -0.27 20.79
N ALA A 23 -11.36 -1.51 20.59
CA ALA A 23 -10.48 -1.81 19.46
C ALA A 23 -11.22 -1.48 18.16
N ARG A 24 -10.60 -0.68 17.30
CA ARG A 24 -11.11 -0.37 15.96
C ARG A 24 -10.27 -1.11 14.95
N ASP A 25 -10.93 -1.92 14.14
CA ASP A 25 -10.33 -2.48 12.94
C ASP A 25 -10.71 -1.58 11.76
N ASN A 26 -9.71 -0.93 11.17
CA ASN A 26 -9.89 -0.02 10.05
C ASN A 26 -9.51 -0.67 8.71
N ALA A 27 -9.16 -1.97 8.69
CA ALA A 27 -8.75 -2.67 7.48
C ALA A 27 -9.85 -2.67 6.40
N GLU A 28 -11.12 -2.65 6.82
CA GLU A 28 -12.29 -2.58 5.93
C GLU A 28 -13.10 -1.30 6.13
N THR A 29 -12.45 -0.13 6.10
CA THR A 29 -13.19 1.14 6.20
C THR A 29 -14.04 1.35 4.95
N LYS A 30 -15.30 1.79 5.15
CA LYS A 30 -16.21 2.17 4.06
C LYS A 30 -16.40 3.68 4.05
N PHE A 31 -16.16 4.31 2.91
CA PHE A 31 -16.48 5.73 2.73
C PHE A 31 -17.98 5.90 2.52
N LEU A 32 -18.61 6.76 3.30
CA LEU A 32 -20.05 7.04 3.20
C LEU A 32 -20.34 8.18 2.20
N ASP A 33 -19.34 9.00 1.89
CA ASP A 33 -19.43 10.09 0.92
C ASP A 33 -19.01 9.60 -0.47
N TRP A 34 -19.78 8.70 -1.08
CA TRP A 34 -19.51 8.26 -2.45
C TRP A 34 -20.00 9.32 -3.44
N ARG A 35 -19.13 9.79 -4.33
CA ARG A 35 -19.49 10.75 -5.37
C ARG A 35 -19.81 10.03 -6.67
N ILE A 36 -20.71 10.62 -7.46
CA ILE A 36 -21.04 10.15 -8.80
C ILE A 36 -19.76 10.21 -9.64
N LEU A 37 -19.39 9.10 -10.30
CA LEU A 37 -18.24 9.07 -11.21
C LEU A 37 -18.62 9.73 -12.54
N PRO A 38 -17.90 10.80 -12.94
CA PRO A 38 -17.95 11.31 -14.30
C PRO A 38 -17.50 10.24 -15.33
N GLU A 39 -18.01 10.33 -16.55
CA GLU A 39 -17.72 9.34 -17.62
C GLU A 39 -16.23 9.26 -17.98
N ASP A 40 -15.53 10.39 -17.94
CA ASP A 40 -14.09 10.49 -18.20
C ASP A 40 -13.23 9.82 -17.12
N ILE A 41 -13.74 9.70 -15.89
CA ILE A 41 -13.07 9.00 -14.78
C ILE A 41 -13.47 7.52 -14.74
N ALA A 42 -14.70 7.18 -15.13
CA ALA A 42 -15.22 5.81 -15.09
C ALA A 42 -14.50 4.83 -16.03
N VAL A 43 -13.82 5.34 -17.07
CA VAL A 43 -13.02 4.55 -18.02
C VAL A 43 -11.56 4.37 -17.60
N LEU A 44 -11.11 5.06 -16.54
CA LEU A 44 -9.76 4.96 -16.03
C LEU A 44 -9.56 3.66 -15.25
N PRO A 45 -8.32 3.14 -15.19
CA PRO A 45 -8.04 1.97 -14.37
C PRO A 45 -8.25 2.28 -12.89
N GLU A 46 -8.71 1.27 -12.15
CA GLU A 46 -9.03 1.37 -10.74
C GLU A 46 -7.94 0.75 -9.87
N LEU A 47 -7.69 1.35 -8.70
CA LEU A 47 -6.89 0.77 -7.65
C LEU A 47 -7.62 0.89 -6.31
N THR A 48 -7.71 -0.25 -5.62
CA THR A 48 -8.19 -0.33 -4.25
C THR A 48 -7.03 -0.80 -3.38
N LEU A 49 -6.67 0.03 -2.40
CA LEU A 49 -5.60 -0.27 -1.45
C LEU A 49 -6.13 -1.00 -0.20
N GLY A 50 -7.40 -0.77 0.14
CA GLY A 50 -7.98 -1.19 1.42
C GLY A 50 -7.64 -0.22 2.56
N GLY A 51 -8.02 -0.59 3.77
CA GLY A 51 -7.74 0.21 4.96
C GLY A 51 -8.55 1.50 5.01
N VAL A 52 -7.85 2.62 5.23
CA VAL A 52 -8.42 3.97 5.30
C VAL A 52 -8.17 4.78 4.04
N GLN A 53 -7.67 4.14 2.97
CA GLN A 53 -7.45 4.78 1.68
C GLN A 53 -8.70 4.69 0.81
N MET A 54 -9.08 5.82 0.25
CA MET A 54 -10.15 5.90 -0.73
C MET A 54 -9.69 5.34 -2.08
N ASP A 55 -10.60 4.63 -2.77
CA ASP A 55 -10.37 4.13 -4.13
C ASP A 55 -9.85 5.22 -5.07
N LEU A 56 -9.02 4.83 -6.05
CA LEU A 56 -8.31 5.77 -6.91
C LEU A 56 -9.29 6.63 -7.71
N THR A 57 -10.33 6.05 -8.30
CA THR A 57 -11.32 6.84 -9.06
C THR A 57 -12.06 7.85 -8.17
N GLN A 58 -12.40 7.47 -6.93
CA GLN A 58 -13.03 8.38 -5.96
C GLN A 58 -12.10 9.50 -5.51
N ALA A 59 -10.79 9.23 -5.41
CA ALA A 59 -9.78 10.25 -5.18
C ALA A 59 -9.66 11.20 -6.38
N LEU A 60 -9.71 10.68 -7.62
CA LEU A 60 -9.66 11.47 -8.84
C LEU A 60 -10.87 12.39 -9.02
N VAL A 61 -12.07 11.94 -8.64
CA VAL A 61 -13.26 12.82 -8.64
C VAL A 61 -13.03 14.04 -7.75
N ARG A 62 -12.42 13.86 -6.58
CA ARG A 62 -12.10 14.95 -5.64
C ARG A 62 -10.95 15.81 -6.15
N ASP A 63 -9.95 15.18 -6.75
CA ASP A 63 -8.82 15.85 -7.38
C ASP A 63 -9.29 16.84 -8.46
N ALA A 64 -10.28 16.46 -9.28
CA ALA A 64 -10.83 17.32 -10.31
C ALA A 64 -11.57 18.55 -9.76
N GLU A 65 -12.22 18.43 -8.60
CA GLU A 65 -13.02 19.52 -8.01
C GLU A 65 -12.17 20.51 -7.19
N ALA A 66 -11.34 19.98 -6.29
CA ALA A 66 -10.68 20.77 -5.25
C ALA A 66 -9.23 20.34 -4.97
N GLY A 67 -8.72 19.36 -5.73
CA GLY A 67 -7.43 18.73 -5.46
C GLY A 67 -7.50 17.61 -4.43
N TRP A 68 -6.42 16.84 -4.35
CA TRP A 68 -6.32 15.67 -3.49
C TRP A 68 -5.21 15.82 -2.46
N ARG A 69 -5.52 15.58 -1.17
CA ARG A 69 -4.55 15.57 -0.05
C ARG A 69 -3.58 16.76 -0.03
N GLY A 70 -4.09 17.97 -0.28
CA GLY A 70 -3.30 19.21 -0.27
C GLY A 70 -2.56 19.50 -1.57
N GLN A 71 -2.73 18.66 -2.60
CA GLN A 71 -2.29 18.97 -3.96
C GLN A 71 -3.26 19.91 -4.68
N PRO A 72 -2.79 20.67 -5.68
CA PRO A 72 -3.68 21.43 -6.53
C PRO A 72 -4.60 20.50 -7.35
N PRO A 73 -5.76 21.00 -7.80
CA PRO A 73 -6.67 20.24 -8.66
C PRO A 73 -5.98 19.69 -9.90
N GLY A 74 -6.24 18.42 -10.21
CA GLY A 74 -5.68 17.71 -11.38
C GLY A 74 -4.29 17.10 -11.17
N ALA A 75 -3.62 17.36 -10.05
CA ALA A 75 -2.27 16.86 -9.82
C ALA A 75 -2.19 15.33 -9.71
N LEU A 76 -3.23 14.69 -9.14
CA LEU A 76 -3.29 13.23 -9.06
C LEU A 76 -3.57 12.64 -10.46
N ARG A 77 -4.47 13.28 -11.22
CA ARG A 77 -4.75 12.89 -12.61
C ARG A 77 -3.48 12.94 -13.47
N ASP A 78 -2.68 14.00 -13.36
CA ASP A 78 -1.42 14.14 -14.09
C ASP A 78 -0.43 13.00 -13.81
N LYS A 79 -0.37 12.52 -12.56
CA LYS A 79 0.49 11.40 -12.17
C LYS A 79 0.00 10.09 -12.79
N LEU A 80 -1.32 9.88 -12.80
CA LEU A 80 -1.90 8.72 -13.48
C LEU A 80 -1.62 8.78 -14.98
N ASP A 81 -1.83 9.92 -15.63
CA ASP A 81 -1.54 10.08 -17.06
C ASP A 81 -0.05 9.92 -17.37
N ALA A 82 0.85 10.39 -16.51
CA ALA A 82 2.28 10.16 -16.65
C ALA A 82 2.62 8.66 -16.62
N PHE A 83 1.97 7.89 -15.76
CA PHE A 83 2.11 6.42 -15.73
C PHE A 83 1.53 5.77 -17.00
N LEU A 84 0.33 6.15 -17.41
CA LEU A 84 -0.37 5.54 -18.55
C LEU A 84 0.35 5.79 -19.88
N ASN A 85 0.98 6.95 -20.03
CA ASN A 85 1.70 7.34 -21.24
C ASN A 85 3.18 6.91 -21.23
N GLU A 86 3.67 6.31 -20.14
CA GLU A 86 5.06 5.90 -20.03
C GLU A 86 5.36 4.65 -20.89
N THR A 87 6.37 4.78 -21.75
CA THR A 87 6.78 3.71 -22.66
C THR A 87 8.05 3.01 -22.20
N ASN A 88 8.90 3.66 -21.39
CA ASN A 88 10.16 3.12 -20.94
C ASN A 88 9.96 2.23 -19.68
N PRO A 89 10.20 0.91 -19.78
CA PRO A 89 10.01 0.01 -18.64
C PRO A 89 10.95 0.32 -17.47
N GLY A 90 12.11 0.94 -17.72
CA GLY A 90 13.09 1.29 -16.68
C GLY A 90 12.65 2.41 -15.75
N VAL A 91 11.63 3.19 -16.11
CA VAL A 91 11.09 4.30 -15.28
C VAL A 91 9.63 4.07 -14.89
N LEU A 92 8.98 3.05 -15.45
CA LEU A 92 7.56 2.78 -15.26
C LEU A 92 7.21 2.50 -13.79
N HIS A 93 8.07 1.78 -13.07
CA HIS A 93 7.89 1.54 -11.64
C HIS A 93 8.02 2.83 -10.83
N THR A 94 8.96 3.71 -11.17
CA THR A 94 9.07 5.03 -10.53
C THR A 94 7.84 5.90 -10.78
N ARG A 95 7.27 5.87 -12.01
CA ARG A 95 6.00 6.58 -12.30
C ARG A 95 4.84 6.05 -11.46
N PHE A 96 4.80 4.73 -11.26
CA PHE A 96 3.80 4.10 -10.41
C PHE A 96 3.97 4.53 -8.95
N GLU A 97 5.21 4.53 -8.46
CA GLU A 97 5.51 4.93 -7.08
C GLU A 97 5.18 6.41 -6.82
N ASP A 98 5.49 7.29 -7.78
CA ASP A 98 5.07 8.70 -7.75
C ASP A 98 3.54 8.84 -7.64
N LEU A 99 2.78 8.05 -8.41
CA LEU A 99 1.32 7.99 -8.34
C LEU A 99 0.84 7.47 -6.97
N LEU A 100 1.44 6.38 -6.48
CA LEU A 100 1.09 5.77 -5.20
C LEU A 100 1.32 6.73 -4.04
N PHE A 101 2.43 7.47 -4.04
CA PHE A 101 2.72 8.48 -3.03
C PHE A 101 1.82 9.70 -3.12
N ALA A 102 1.43 10.13 -4.32
CA ALA A 102 0.44 11.19 -4.49
C ALA A 102 -0.93 10.76 -3.95
N TRP A 103 -1.36 9.55 -4.29
CA TRP A 103 -2.65 9.01 -3.89
C TRP A 103 -2.78 8.77 -2.38
N THR A 104 -1.72 8.26 -1.74
CA THR A 104 -1.70 7.98 -0.29
C THR A 104 -1.32 9.21 0.56
N GLY A 105 -0.82 10.27 -0.07
CA GLY A 105 -0.31 11.47 0.60
C GLY A 105 1.13 11.32 1.12
N ALA A 106 1.79 10.19 0.86
CA ALA A 106 3.18 9.96 1.25
C ALA A 106 4.15 10.98 0.63
N GLN A 107 3.81 11.59 -0.51
CA GLN A 107 4.64 12.62 -1.15
C GLN A 107 4.90 13.86 -0.27
N ALA A 108 4.07 14.09 0.76
CA ALA A 108 4.24 15.22 1.68
C ALA A 108 5.44 15.01 2.62
N LEU A 109 5.94 13.77 2.72
CA LEU A 109 7.13 13.44 3.51
C LEU A 109 8.39 13.62 2.66
N PRO A 110 9.46 14.25 3.20
CA PRO A 110 10.70 14.42 2.47
C PRO A 110 11.35 13.07 2.12
N GLU A 111 11.94 12.99 0.93
CA GLU A 111 12.74 11.82 0.54
C GLU A 111 13.91 11.61 1.50
N GLY A 112 14.26 10.34 1.75
CA GLY A 112 15.36 10.01 2.66
C GLY A 112 15.01 10.20 4.15
N THR A 113 13.74 10.43 4.48
CA THR A 113 13.26 10.36 5.87
C THR A 113 13.07 8.90 6.25
N TYR A 114 13.79 8.42 7.26
CA TYR A 114 13.72 7.03 7.71
C TYR A 114 13.29 6.90 9.17
N THR A 115 12.44 5.92 9.46
CA THR A 115 12.17 5.44 10.81
C THR A 115 12.90 4.12 11.01
N ASN A 116 14.09 4.15 11.63
CA ASN A 116 14.91 2.96 11.89
C ASN A 116 15.10 2.06 10.66
N GLN A 117 15.48 2.65 9.52
CA GLN A 117 15.72 2.05 8.19
C GLN A 117 14.50 1.85 7.27
N LEU A 118 13.28 2.01 7.76
CA LEU A 118 12.08 2.06 6.91
C LEU A 118 11.90 3.46 6.33
N ASP A 119 11.73 3.61 5.01
CA ASP A 119 11.37 4.92 4.41
C ASP A 119 10.00 5.35 4.96
N ALA A 120 9.92 6.57 5.49
CA ALA A 120 8.71 7.10 6.08
C ALA A 120 7.55 7.17 5.08
N ARG A 121 7.84 7.32 3.77
CA ARG A 121 6.83 7.27 2.70
C ARG A 121 6.24 5.87 2.54
N HIS A 122 7.06 4.84 2.62
CA HIS A 122 6.60 3.44 2.60
C HIS A 122 5.74 3.14 3.83
N ALA A 123 6.18 3.62 5.01
CA ALA A 123 5.38 3.53 6.22
C ALA A 123 4.02 4.19 6.03
N GLN A 124 3.96 5.42 5.49
CA GLN A 124 2.70 6.13 5.23
C GLN A 124 1.77 5.35 4.30
N VAL A 125 2.28 4.73 3.23
CA VAL A 125 1.48 3.87 2.34
C VAL A 125 0.87 2.71 3.11
N LEU A 126 1.67 2.00 3.93
CA LEU A 126 1.20 0.90 4.76
C LEU A 126 0.16 1.36 5.80
N GLU A 127 0.34 2.55 6.38
CA GLU A 127 -0.63 3.12 7.32
C GLU A 127 -1.98 3.36 6.64
N GLN A 128 -1.99 3.84 5.40
CA GLN A 128 -3.22 3.99 4.63
C GLN A 128 -3.84 2.63 4.28
N ALA A 129 -3.03 1.64 3.90
CA ALA A 129 -3.49 0.32 3.49
C ALA A 129 -4.06 -0.54 4.63
N TYR A 130 -3.49 -0.45 5.83
CA TYR A 130 -3.90 -1.27 6.97
C TYR A 130 -4.65 -0.47 8.06
N GLY A 131 -4.75 0.84 7.93
CA GLY A 131 -5.48 1.70 8.87
C GLY A 131 -4.92 1.71 10.30
N ARG A 132 -3.62 1.42 10.45
CA ARG A 132 -2.87 1.41 11.72
C ARG A 132 -1.56 2.14 11.56
N SER A 133 -0.95 2.59 12.66
CA SER A 133 0.35 3.26 12.59
C SER A 133 1.51 2.27 12.41
N PHE A 134 2.49 2.66 11.59
CA PHE A 134 3.76 1.97 11.35
C PHE A 134 4.95 2.86 11.80
N GLN A 135 4.73 3.74 12.78
CA GLN A 135 5.76 4.62 13.32
C GLN A 135 6.69 3.90 14.30
N ASN A 136 7.96 4.32 14.31
CA ASN A 136 9.01 3.87 15.24
C ASN A 136 9.22 2.33 15.32
N PRO A 137 9.42 1.64 14.18
CA PRO A 137 9.76 0.22 14.21
C PRO A 137 11.08 -0.05 14.94
N ASN A 138 11.19 -1.21 15.57
CA ASN A 138 12.51 -1.81 15.85
C ASN A 138 13.15 -2.35 14.54
N ALA A 139 14.42 -2.78 14.57
CA ALA A 139 15.14 -3.13 13.34
C ALA A 139 14.52 -4.33 12.57
N GLU A 140 14.03 -5.32 13.30
CA GLU A 140 13.34 -6.48 12.71
C GLU A 140 12.00 -6.07 12.09
N GLN A 141 11.23 -5.23 12.78
CA GLN A 141 9.98 -4.68 12.28
C GLN A 141 10.18 -3.82 11.03
N ALA A 142 11.21 -2.97 11.00
CA ALA A 142 11.52 -2.13 9.84
C ALA A 142 11.80 -2.99 8.60
N THR A 143 12.57 -4.07 8.77
CA THR A 143 12.86 -5.03 7.70
C THR A 143 11.60 -5.74 7.22
N ALA A 144 10.78 -6.24 8.15
CA ALA A 144 9.54 -6.93 7.81
C ALA A 144 8.52 -6.02 7.11
N TRP A 145 8.42 -4.75 7.56
CA TRP A 145 7.51 -3.77 6.99
C TRP A 145 7.97 -3.28 5.62
N GLN A 146 9.28 -3.12 5.41
CA GLN A 146 9.82 -2.84 4.08
C GLN A 146 9.46 -3.93 3.08
N LEU A 147 9.63 -5.21 3.45
CA LEU A 147 9.22 -6.34 2.61
C LEU A 147 7.70 -6.35 2.36
N THR A 148 6.90 -5.96 3.36
CA THR A 148 5.45 -5.86 3.23
C THR A 148 5.06 -4.76 2.24
N TYR A 149 5.73 -3.60 2.30
CA TYR A 149 5.55 -2.52 1.33
C TYR A 149 5.87 -2.97 -0.09
N GLU A 150 7.01 -3.64 -0.29
CA GLU A 150 7.41 -4.13 -1.62
C GLU A 150 6.36 -5.08 -2.21
N GLN A 151 5.86 -6.03 -1.42
CA GLN A 151 4.82 -6.96 -1.88
C GLN A 151 3.50 -6.26 -2.21
N LEU A 152 3.09 -5.30 -1.39
CA LEU A 152 1.88 -4.51 -1.62
C LEU A 152 2.02 -3.66 -2.89
N SER A 153 3.13 -2.95 -3.03
CA SER A 153 3.46 -2.10 -4.17
C SER A 153 3.48 -2.89 -5.47
N ASP A 154 4.15 -4.05 -5.50
CA ASP A 154 4.22 -4.93 -6.66
C ASP A 154 2.83 -5.46 -7.08
N GLY A 155 1.99 -5.83 -6.11
CA GLY A 155 0.63 -6.29 -6.37
C GLY A 155 -0.25 -5.21 -7.01
N LEU A 156 -0.17 -3.99 -6.50
CA LEU A 156 -0.90 -2.83 -7.03
C LEU A 156 -0.37 -2.45 -8.42
N TYR A 157 0.94 -2.44 -8.60
CA TYR A 157 1.59 -2.18 -9.89
C TYR A 157 1.13 -3.19 -10.95
N ALA A 158 1.15 -4.48 -10.62
CA ALA A 158 0.67 -5.54 -11.51
C ALA A 158 -0.82 -5.39 -11.84
N SER A 159 -1.65 -5.05 -10.85
CA SER A 159 -3.09 -4.81 -11.06
C SER A 159 -3.33 -3.64 -12.01
N LEU A 160 -2.59 -2.54 -11.84
CA LEU A 160 -2.70 -1.38 -12.72
C LEU A 160 -2.29 -1.74 -14.14
N LEU A 161 -1.15 -2.41 -14.31
CA LEU A 161 -0.68 -2.85 -15.63
C LEU A 161 -1.69 -3.76 -16.35
N ALA A 162 -2.33 -4.68 -15.62
CA ALA A 162 -3.33 -5.60 -16.17
C ALA A 162 -4.58 -4.89 -16.71
N GLN A 163 -4.86 -3.67 -16.25
CA GLN A 163 -6.02 -2.88 -16.68
C GLN A 163 -5.69 -1.89 -17.82
N THR A 164 -4.42 -1.59 -18.05
CA THR A 164 -4.00 -0.67 -19.12
C THR A 164 -3.98 -1.34 -20.49
N HIS A 165 -3.64 -0.58 -21.54
CA HIS A 165 -3.38 -1.09 -22.90
C HIS A 165 -2.28 -2.19 -22.98
N ARG A 166 -1.64 -2.53 -21.84
CA ARG A 166 -0.68 -3.62 -21.66
C ARG A 166 -1.33 -4.92 -21.16
N ALA A 167 -2.65 -4.94 -20.98
CA ALA A 167 -3.43 -6.11 -20.57
C ALA A 167 -3.15 -7.36 -21.42
N SER A 168 -2.99 -7.19 -22.74
CA SER A 168 -2.69 -8.30 -23.66
C SER A 168 -1.32 -8.93 -23.42
N PHE A 169 -0.31 -8.15 -23.02
CA PHE A 169 1.01 -8.69 -22.63
C PHE A 169 0.94 -9.42 -21.29
N TYR A 170 0.18 -8.91 -20.32
CA TYR A 170 -0.01 -9.55 -19.01
C TYR A 170 -0.80 -10.87 -19.11
N GLN A 171 -1.79 -10.94 -20.00
CA GLN A 171 -2.54 -12.16 -20.29
C GLN A 171 -1.71 -13.22 -21.04
N ALA A 172 -0.65 -12.81 -21.73
CA ALA A 172 0.28 -13.72 -22.41
C ALA A 172 1.33 -14.32 -21.48
N ILE A 173 1.52 -13.77 -20.27
CA ILE A 173 2.39 -14.35 -19.24
C ILE A 173 1.64 -15.52 -18.61
N ALA A 174 2.21 -16.74 -18.66
CA ALA A 174 1.65 -17.86 -17.92
C ALA A 174 2.06 -17.71 -16.44
N TRP A 175 1.09 -17.33 -15.62
CA TRP A 175 1.28 -17.20 -14.18
C TRP A 175 1.33 -18.58 -13.54
N ASN A 176 2.49 -18.96 -13.01
CA ASN A 176 2.63 -20.15 -12.20
C ASN A 176 2.51 -19.77 -10.72
N HIS A 177 1.58 -20.39 -10.02
CA HIS A 177 1.38 -20.19 -8.59
C HIS A 177 2.29 -21.14 -7.81
N SER A 178 3.04 -20.63 -6.84
CA SER A 178 3.76 -21.47 -5.88
C SER A 178 2.91 -21.68 -4.64
N ASP A 179 2.34 -22.88 -4.49
CA ASP A 179 1.54 -23.27 -3.31
C ASP A 179 2.34 -23.23 -1.99
N VAL A 180 3.68 -23.18 -2.08
CA VAL A 180 4.60 -23.16 -0.93
C VAL A 180 4.87 -21.74 -0.43
N THR A 181 4.84 -20.73 -1.31
CA THR A 181 5.19 -19.34 -0.96
C THR A 181 4.06 -18.34 -1.15
N GLY A 182 2.95 -18.72 -1.78
CA GLY A 182 1.83 -17.84 -2.13
C GLY A 182 2.17 -16.80 -3.19
N LYS A 183 3.37 -16.86 -3.80
CA LYS A 183 3.82 -15.93 -4.83
C LYS A 183 3.45 -16.45 -6.22
N ALA A 184 3.01 -15.54 -7.09
CA ALA A 184 2.82 -15.80 -8.51
C ALA A 184 4.11 -15.46 -9.27
N PHE A 185 4.64 -16.41 -10.03
CA PHE A 185 5.81 -16.23 -10.88
C PHE A 185 5.36 -16.28 -12.35
N GLY A 186 5.58 -15.20 -13.09
CA GLY A 186 5.39 -15.22 -14.55
C GLY A 186 6.55 -15.92 -15.24
N ASN A 187 6.27 -16.85 -16.15
CA ASN A 187 7.31 -17.44 -16.99
C ASN A 187 7.76 -16.42 -18.06
N GLN A 188 9.05 -16.03 -18.05
CA GLN A 188 9.61 -15.14 -19.08
C GLN A 188 10.03 -15.87 -20.37
N GLU A 189 9.74 -17.16 -20.51
CA GLU A 189 10.28 -18.00 -21.60
C GLU A 189 9.75 -17.64 -23.00
N MET A 190 8.79 -16.72 -23.13
CA MET A 190 8.24 -16.28 -24.42
C MET A 190 8.46 -14.80 -24.73
N VAL A 191 9.25 -14.06 -23.93
CA VAL A 191 9.73 -12.72 -24.30
C VAL A 191 11.19 -12.85 -24.68
N GLY A 192 11.46 -12.81 -25.99
CA GLY A 192 12.76 -13.09 -26.58
C GLY A 192 13.94 -12.45 -25.85
N SER A 193 14.89 -13.29 -25.47
CA SER A 193 16.32 -13.01 -25.28
C SER A 193 16.72 -11.55 -25.07
N ILE A 194 16.43 -10.97 -23.90
CA ILE A 194 17.18 -9.80 -23.45
C ILE A 194 18.46 -10.32 -22.80
N ASN A 195 19.53 -10.38 -23.59
CA ASN A 195 20.90 -10.55 -23.08
C ASN A 195 21.26 -9.28 -22.29
N ILE A 196 21.08 -9.31 -20.97
CA ILE A 196 21.76 -8.35 -20.10
C ILE A 196 23.13 -8.95 -19.77
N GLU A 197 24.11 -8.78 -20.67
CA GLU A 197 25.51 -8.98 -20.31
C GLU A 197 25.92 -7.90 -19.30
N ARG A 198 25.74 -8.17 -18.00
CA ARG A 198 26.52 -7.51 -16.97
C ARG A 198 27.85 -8.26 -16.87
N PRO A 199 29.01 -7.59 -17.01
CA PRO A 199 30.30 -8.25 -16.88
C PRO A 199 30.45 -8.79 -15.46
N CYS A 200 30.52 -10.11 -15.34
CA CYS A 200 30.91 -10.80 -14.12
C CYS A 200 32.35 -10.43 -13.79
N ALA A 201 32.54 -9.47 -12.88
CA ALA A 201 33.80 -9.32 -12.18
C ALA A 201 33.90 -10.45 -11.16
N ALA A 202 34.82 -11.36 -11.42
CA ALA A 202 35.14 -12.53 -10.63
C ALA A 202 35.50 -12.18 -9.17
N ASN A 203 34.91 -12.89 -8.22
CA ASN A 203 35.62 -13.29 -7.00
C ASN A 203 35.04 -14.59 -6.40
N ASP A 204 35.12 -15.66 -7.18
CA ASP A 204 34.93 -17.04 -6.71
C ASP A 204 36.18 -17.50 -5.95
N SER A 205 36.32 -17.20 -4.66
CA SER A 205 37.37 -17.85 -3.87
C SER A 205 37.21 -17.88 -2.33
N LEU A 206 36.01 -17.81 -1.74
CA LEU A 206 35.91 -17.78 -0.26
C LEU A 206 34.92 -18.73 0.45
N TRP A 207 34.22 -19.65 -0.23
CA TRP A 207 33.21 -20.49 0.45
C TRP A 207 33.27 -22.02 0.22
N ARG A 208 34.47 -22.59 0.05
CA ARG A 208 34.68 -24.04 0.27
C ARG A 208 35.87 -24.30 1.18
N LYS A 209 35.59 -24.46 2.49
CA LYS A 209 36.23 -25.41 3.42
C LYS A 209 35.64 -25.23 4.83
N ALA A 210 34.59 -25.98 5.13
CA ALA A 210 34.21 -26.36 6.48
C ALA A 210 33.26 -27.57 6.41
N SER A 211 33.81 -28.74 6.06
CA SER A 211 33.33 -30.09 6.37
C SER A 211 34.50 -31.04 6.16
#